data_AF-A0A673I583-F1
#
_entry.id   AF-A0A673I583-F1
#
_cell.length_a   1.000
_cell.length_b   1.000
_cell.length_c   1.000
_cell.angle_alpha   90.00
_cell.angle_beta   90.00
_cell.angle_gamma   90.00
#
_symmetry.space_group_name_H-M   'P 1'
#
loop_
_entity.id
_entity.type
_entity.pdbx_description
1 polymer ?
#
loop_
_entity_poly.entity_id
_entity_poly.type
_entity_poly.pdbx_seq_one_letter_code
_entity_poly.pdbx_strand_id
1 'polypeptide(L)'
;MPPPETMYCAQQISIPPELPDILKQFTKAAIKTQPRDVLQWATDYFSALSKGQDLPVKERLEMPVATQKTDTGLTPGLLKILHKQFAPKEIITKEELLQKWNDLCLPIEQLDTILALGNFSENINWMQFSALGCSALGGTITSALKHACEILTEDPEGGAAQIPFNTFQSLYTYLAHLDGEIPKEQIDSFLHSLEEQCQGGMVQPSNFTSLHSAEKSE
;
A
#
# COMPACT_ATOMS: atom_id res chain seq x y z
N MET A 1 -17.18 -1.94 -63.33
CA MET A 1 -17.00 -3.17 -62.54
C MET A 1 -17.32 -2.83 -61.10
N PRO A 2 -18.30 -3.50 -60.44
CA PRO A 2 -18.53 -3.28 -59.02
C PRO A 2 -17.30 -3.75 -58.21
N PRO A 3 -17.02 -3.14 -57.05
CA PRO A 3 -15.89 -3.55 -56.21
C PRO A 3 -16.12 -4.98 -55.68
N PRO A 4 -15.07 -5.77 -55.45
CA PRO A 4 -15.20 -7.12 -54.91
C PRO A 4 -15.86 -7.06 -53.52
N GLU A 5 -16.85 -7.92 -53.29
CA GLU A 5 -17.46 -8.13 -51.99
C GLU A 5 -16.36 -8.50 -50.97
N THR A 6 -16.35 -7.81 -49.83
CA THR A 6 -15.48 -8.12 -48.70
C THR A 6 -15.65 -9.59 -48.31
N MET A 7 -14.62 -10.42 -48.51
CA MET A 7 -14.63 -11.88 -48.29
C MET A 7 -14.92 -12.34 -46.84
N TYR A 8 -15.02 -11.42 -45.88
CA TYR A 8 -15.23 -11.72 -44.46
C TYR A 8 -16.66 -11.33 -44.06
N CYS A 9 -17.49 -12.34 -43.77
CA CYS A 9 -18.83 -12.16 -43.21
C CYS A 9 -18.77 -12.30 -41.69
N ALA A 10 -19.48 -11.44 -40.93
CA ALA A 10 -19.54 -11.49 -39.47
C ALA A 10 -19.99 -12.85 -38.90
N GLN A 11 -20.74 -13.63 -39.69
CA GLN A 11 -21.20 -14.98 -39.35
C GLN A 11 -20.07 -16.03 -39.28
N GLN A 12 -18.91 -15.75 -39.90
CA GLN A 12 -17.74 -16.64 -39.88
C GLN A 12 -16.87 -16.44 -38.63
N ILE A 13 -17.08 -15.36 -37.88
CA ILE A 13 -16.33 -15.02 -36.67
C ILE A 13 -17.20 -15.35 -35.46
N SER A 14 -16.98 -16.51 -34.86
CA SER A 14 -17.64 -16.86 -33.59
C SER A 14 -16.90 -16.22 -32.43
N ILE A 15 -17.48 -15.16 -31.86
CA ILE A 15 -16.96 -14.50 -30.66
C ILE A 15 -17.53 -15.23 -29.43
N PRO A 16 -16.70 -15.78 -28.53
CA PRO A 16 -17.19 -16.39 -27.29
C PRO A 16 -18.00 -15.38 -26.46
N PRO A 17 -19.16 -15.76 -25.90
CA PRO A 17 -20.03 -14.82 -25.19
C PRO A 17 -19.40 -14.24 -23.92
N GLU A 18 -18.42 -14.91 -23.32
CA GLU A 18 -17.70 -14.47 -22.12
C GLU A 18 -16.57 -13.47 -22.44
N LEU A 19 -16.04 -13.49 -23.65
CA LEU A 19 -14.88 -12.69 -24.04
C LEU A 19 -15.07 -11.18 -23.80
N PRO A 20 -16.22 -10.56 -24.15
CA PRO A 20 -16.45 -9.14 -23.87
C PRO A 20 -16.35 -8.79 -22.39
N ASP A 21 -16.83 -9.65 -21.49
CA ASP A 21 -16.79 -9.38 -20.05
C ASP A 21 -15.38 -9.55 -19.49
N ILE A 22 -14.65 -10.59 -19.91
CA ILE A 22 -13.23 -10.79 -19.55
C ILE A 22 -12.40 -9.56 -19.95
N LEU A 23 -12.54 -9.09 -21.19
CA LEU A 23 -11.82 -7.90 -21.66
C LEU A 23 -12.21 -6.64 -20.89
N LYS A 24 -13.48 -6.48 -20.54
CA LYS A 24 -13.98 -5.37 -19.72
C LYS A 24 -13.39 -5.40 -18.30
N GLN A 25 -13.36 -6.56 -17.66
CA GLN A 25 -12.79 -6.72 -16.32
C GLN A 25 -11.27 -6.46 -16.34
N PHE A 26 -10.55 -7.03 -17.30
CA PHE A 26 -9.13 -6.78 -17.53
C PHE A 26 -8.86 -5.28 -17.72
N THR A 27 -9.61 -4.62 -18.59
CA THR A 27 -9.41 -3.18 -18.86
C THR A 27 -9.69 -2.32 -17.63
N LYS A 28 -10.76 -2.63 -16.88
CA LYS A 28 -11.04 -1.94 -15.60
C LYS A 28 -9.91 -2.15 -14.59
N ALA A 29 -9.39 -3.36 -14.49
CA ALA A 29 -8.29 -3.69 -13.60
C ALA A 29 -6.99 -2.97 -14.00
N ALA A 30 -6.68 -2.90 -15.29
CA ALA A 30 -5.52 -2.18 -15.82
C ALA A 30 -5.63 -0.68 -15.53
N ILE A 31 -6.80 -0.09 -15.79
CA ILE A 31 -7.08 1.31 -15.48
C ILE A 31 -6.89 1.57 -13.99
N LYS A 32 -7.46 0.74 -13.11
CA LYS A 32 -7.30 0.89 -11.65
C LYS A 32 -5.85 0.77 -11.20
N THR A 33 -5.14 -0.20 -11.74
CA THR A 33 -3.80 -0.56 -11.26
C THR A 33 -2.73 0.39 -11.77
N GLN A 34 -2.93 1.01 -12.94
CA GLN A 34 -1.93 1.85 -13.62
C GLN A 34 -0.55 1.15 -13.67
N PRO A 35 -0.46 -0.08 -14.21
CA PRO A 35 0.80 -0.81 -14.24
C PRO A 35 1.83 -0.10 -15.13
N ARG A 36 3.07 0.00 -14.65
CA ARG A 36 4.18 0.59 -15.43
C ARG A 36 4.51 -0.27 -16.66
N ASP A 37 4.48 -1.59 -16.51
CA ASP A 37 4.60 -2.54 -17.61
C ASP A 37 3.27 -3.29 -17.80
N VAL A 38 2.50 -2.88 -18.80
CA VAL A 38 1.18 -3.46 -19.11
C VAL A 38 1.31 -4.91 -19.58
N LEU A 39 2.40 -5.27 -20.26
CA LEU A 39 2.57 -6.59 -20.85
C LEU A 39 2.91 -7.64 -19.78
N GLN A 40 3.85 -7.30 -18.90
CA GLN A 40 4.18 -8.15 -17.76
C GLN A 40 2.97 -8.30 -16.84
N TRP A 41 2.34 -7.16 -16.47
CA TRP A 41 1.14 -7.17 -15.63
C TRP A 41 -0.01 -7.99 -16.24
N ALA A 42 -0.22 -7.93 -17.56
CA ALA A 42 -1.24 -8.73 -18.22
C ALA A 42 -0.95 -10.24 -18.12
N THR A 43 0.32 -10.63 -18.23
CA THR A 43 0.76 -12.02 -18.07
C THR A 43 0.43 -12.53 -16.66
N ASP A 44 0.72 -11.72 -15.65
CA ASP A 44 0.45 -12.06 -14.25
C ASP A 44 -1.05 -12.09 -13.95
N TYR A 45 -1.81 -11.10 -14.47
CA TYR A 45 -3.26 -11.04 -14.33
C TYR A 45 -3.96 -12.29 -14.87
N PHE A 46 -3.68 -12.68 -16.12
CA PHE A 46 -4.32 -13.86 -16.72
C PHE A 46 -3.80 -15.16 -16.09
N SER A 47 -2.54 -15.21 -15.65
CA SER A 47 -2.00 -16.35 -14.91
C SER A 47 -2.74 -16.56 -13.58
N ALA A 48 -2.94 -15.50 -12.79
CA ALA A 48 -3.69 -15.54 -11.54
C ALA A 48 -5.16 -15.90 -11.77
N LEU A 49 -5.80 -15.28 -12.78
CA LEU A 49 -7.20 -15.54 -13.14
C LEU A 49 -7.43 -17.00 -13.52
N SER A 50 -6.52 -17.59 -14.30
CA SER A 50 -6.60 -19.01 -14.70
C SER A 50 -6.47 -19.99 -13.53
N LYS A 51 -5.77 -19.58 -12.46
CA LYS A 51 -5.51 -20.40 -11.26
C LYS A 51 -6.50 -20.13 -10.12
N GLY A 52 -7.43 -19.19 -10.30
CA GLY A 52 -8.34 -18.75 -9.23
C GLY A 52 -7.62 -18.08 -8.05
N GLN A 53 -6.46 -17.46 -8.29
CA GLN A 53 -5.68 -16.72 -7.29
C GLN A 53 -6.12 -15.27 -7.21
N ASP A 54 -5.74 -14.58 -6.13
CA ASP A 54 -5.95 -13.14 -6.00
C ASP A 54 -5.27 -12.39 -7.14
N LEU A 55 -6.04 -11.50 -7.78
CA LEU A 55 -5.58 -10.76 -8.94
C LEU A 55 -4.68 -9.58 -8.50
N PRO A 56 -3.62 -9.24 -9.25
CA PRO A 56 -2.73 -8.11 -8.96
C PRO A 56 -3.40 -6.77 -9.32
N VAL A 57 -4.55 -6.49 -8.70
CA VAL A 57 -5.44 -5.37 -9.07
C VAL A 57 -5.58 -4.43 -7.88
N LYS A 58 -5.44 -3.11 -8.13
CA LYS A 58 -5.82 -2.11 -7.13
C LYS A 58 -7.33 -2.07 -6.95
N GLU A 59 -7.78 -1.99 -5.71
CA GLU A 59 -9.21 -1.90 -5.37
C GLU A 59 -9.84 -0.62 -5.97
N ARG A 60 -9.05 0.46 -6.03
CA ARG A 60 -9.41 1.79 -6.56
C ARG A 60 -8.27 2.44 -7.37
N LEU A 61 -8.63 3.33 -8.31
CA LEU A 61 -7.72 4.27 -8.95
C LEU A 61 -7.17 5.25 -7.89
N GLU A 62 -5.86 5.20 -7.64
CA GLU A 62 -5.16 6.20 -6.85
C GLU A 62 -4.43 7.15 -7.80
N MET A 63 -4.74 8.45 -7.75
CA MET A 63 -3.86 9.42 -8.42
C MET A 63 -2.53 9.44 -7.66
N PRO A 64 -1.37 9.33 -8.33
CA PRO A 64 -0.10 9.57 -7.66
C PRO A 64 -0.17 10.96 -7.05
N VAL A 65 -0.15 11.03 -5.72
CA VAL A 65 -0.09 12.31 -5.03
C VAL A 65 1.29 12.87 -5.35
N ALA A 66 1.34 13.91 -6.17
CA ALA A 66 2.54 14.67 -6.43
C ALA A 66 2.92 15.46 -5.15
N THR A 67 3.33 14.75 -4.10
CA THR A 67 4.10 15.37 -3.04
C THR A 67 5.49 15.62 -3.60
N GLN A 68 5.93 16.86 -3.44
CA GLN A 68 7.13 17.37 -4.08
C GLN A 68 8.35 16.49 -3.73
N LYS A 69 8.99 15.95 -4.78
CA LYS A 69 10.42 15.54 -4.90
C LYS A 69 10.79 14.07 -5.12
N THR A 70 9.90 13.08 -5.06
CA THR A 70 10.28 11.70 -5.44
C THR A 70 9.07 10.92 -5.96
N ASP A 71 9.06 10.57 -7.24
CA ASP A 71 8.14 9.57 -7.81
C ASP A 71 8.60 8.18 -7.33
N THR A 72 8.29 7.84 -6.08
CA THR A 72 8.67 6.56 -5.48
C THR A 72 7.92 5.38 -6.12
N GLY A 73 6.89 5.63 -6.92
CA GLY A 73 5.98 4.62 -7.46
C GLY A 73 5.12 3.89 -6.43
N LEU A 74 5.47 3.98 -5.14
CA LEU A 74 4.74 3.41 -4.02
C LEU A 74 3.52 4.28 -3.73
N THR A 75 2.37 3.62 -3.54
CA THR A 75 1.12 4.28 -3.16
C THR A 75 0.53 3.58 -1.93
N PRO A 76 -0.34 4.26 -1.14
CA PRO A 76 -1.00 3.65 0.02
C PRO A 76 -1.71 2.33 -0.35
N GLY A 77 -2.40 2.28 -1.49
CA GLY A 77 -3.06 1.09 -1.99
C GLY A 77 -2.12 -0.06 -2.34
N LEU A 78 -0.94 0.22 -2.92
CA LEU A 78 0.08 -0.81 -3.17
C LEU A 78 0.64 -1.36 -1.86
N LEU A 79 0.91 -0.49 -0.89
CA LEU A 79 1.38 -0.92 0.43
C LEU A 79 0.30 -1.72 1.18
N LYS A 80 -0.98 -1.37 1.01
CA LYS A 80 -2.12 -2.14 1.53
C LYS A 80 -2.24 -3.52 0.90
N ILE A 81 -1.97 -3.67 -0.40
CA ILE A 81 -1.90 -4.98 -1.06
C ILE A 81 -0.80 -5.83 -0.43
N LEU A 82 0.41 -5.28 -0.26
CA LEU A 82 1.50 -6.00 0.41
C LEU A 82 1.11 -6.37 1.85
N HIS A 83 0.47 -5.46 2.58
CA HIS A 83 0.00 -5.72 3.94
C HIS A 83 -0.98 -6.88 3.99
N LYS A 84 -1.98 -6.93 3.11
CA LYS A 84 -2.91 -8.09 3.05
C LYS A 84 -2.19 -9.42 2.79
N GLN A 85 -1.11 -9.42 2.01
CA GLN A 85 -0.34 -10.63 1.69
C GLN A 85 0.59 -11.09 2.82
N PHE A 86 1.15 -10.15 3.58
CA PHE A 86 2.16 -10.43 4.60
C PHE A 86 1.66 -10.28 6.05
N ALA A 87 0.49 -9.69 6.30
CA ALA A 87 -0.07 -9.53 7.65
C ALA A 87 -0.11 -10.82 8.49
N PRO A 88 -0.40 -12.01 7.93
CA PRO A 88 -0.34 -13.26 8.70
C PRO A 88 1.08 -13.66 9.13
N LYS A 89 2.12 -13.08 8.54
CA LYS A 89 3.54 -13.37 8.79
C LYS A 89 4.18 -12.21 9.54
N GLU A 90 4.66 -12.47 10.75
CA GLU A 90 5.42 -11.46 11.50
C GLU A 90 6.79 -11.19 10.86
N ILE A 91 7.44 -12.24 10.36
CA ILE A 91 8.74 -12.20 9.71
C ILE A 91 8.60 -12.75 8.29
N ILE A 92 9.12 -12.01 7.32
CA ILE A 92 9.18 -12.40 5.91
C ILE A 92 10.63 -12.41 5.43
N THR A 93 10.90 -13.14 4.35
CA THR A 93 12.23 -13.13 3.73
C THR A 93 12.37 -11.98 2.72
N LYS A 94 13.60 -11.51 2.52
CA LYS A 94 13.91 -10.54 1.47
C LYS A 94 13.50 -11.04 0.08
N GLU A 95 13.65 -12.33 -0.18
CA GLU A 95 13.28 -12.98 -1.44
C GLU A 95 11.76 -12.91 -1.69
N GLU A 96 10.95 -13.27 -0.70
CA GLU A 96 9.48 -13.15 -0.78
C GLU A 96 9.05 -11.71 -1.00
N LEU A 97 9.65 -10.77 -0.26
CA LEU A 97 9.36 -9.35 -0.39
C LEU A 97 9.71 -8.84 -1.79
N LEU A 98 10.90 -9.16 -2.30
CA LEU A 98 11.36 -8.76 -3.63
C LEU A 98 10.45 -9.31 -4.72
N GLN A 99 10.02 -10.56 -4.60
CA GLN A 99 9.07 -11.15 -5.54
C GLN A 99 7.76 -10.36 -5.56
N LYS A 100 7.15 -10.09 -4.40
CA LYS A 100 5.90 -9.33 -4.31
C LYS A 100 6.04 -7.87 -4.71
N TRP A 101 7.20 -7.27 -4.47
CA TRP A 101 7.52 -5.93 -4.92
C TRP A 101 7.56 -5.84 -6.46
N ASN A 102 8.19 -6.82 -7.10
CA ASN A 102 8.27 -6.93 -8.56
C ASN A 102 6.90 -7.24 -9.19
N ASP A 103 6.09 -8.12 -8.58
CA ASP A 103 4.71 -8.40 -9.03
C ASP A 103 3.85 -7.11 -9.10
N LEU A 104 4.17 -6.11 -8.27
CA LEU A 104 3.51 -4.80 -8.25
C LEU A 104 4.20 -3.76 -9.15
N CYS A 105 5.26 -4.13 -9.87
CA CYS A 105 6.05 -3.25 -10.73
C CYS A 105 6.61 -2.02 -9.98
N LEU A 106 6.90 -2.18 -8.69
CA LEU A 106 7.48 -1.11 -7.87
C LEU A 106 8.98 -0.98 -8.15
N PRO A 107 9.55 0.24 -8.14
CA PRO A 107 10.97 0.44 -8.41
C PRO A 107 11.84 -0.18 -7.31
N ILE A 108 12.86 -0.95 -7.73
CA ILE A 108 13.76 -1.67 -6.81
C ILE A 108 14.60 -0.70 -5.98
N GLU A 109 14.99 0.45 -6.54
CA GLU A 109 15.74 1.49 -5.81
C GLU A 109 14.98 1.97 -4.56
N GLN A 110 13.64 2.02 -4.63
CA GLN A 110 12.80 2.38 -3.50
C GLN A 110 12.79 1.27 -2.44
N LEU A 111 12.76 0.00 -2.85
CA LEU A 111 12.87 -1.14 -1.96
C LEU A 111 14.22 -1.11 -1.23
N ASP A 112 15.32 -0.94 -1.97
CA ASP A 112 16.67 -0.89 -1.41
C ASP A 112 16.83 0.28 -0.42
N THR A 113 16.23 1.44 -0.71
CA THR A 113 16.22 2.59 0.20
C THR A 113 15.51 2.26 1.51
N ILE A 114 14.33 1.62 1.45
CA ILE A 114 13.58 1.22 2.65
C ILE A 114 14.34 0.13 3.43
N LEU A 115 14.93 -0.84 2.73
CA LEU A 115 15.73 -1.90 3.34
C LEU A 115 16.96 -1.36 4.08
N ALA A 116 17.68 -0.43 3.45
CA ALA A 116 18.84 0.22 4.04
C ALA A 116 18.45 1.07 5.27
N LEU A 117 17.36 1.82 5.20
CA LEU A 117 16.87 2.65 6.30
C LEU A 117 16.51 1.82 7.55
N GLY A 118 15.86 0.67 7.34
CA GLY A 118 15.51 -0.24 8.43
C GLY A 118 16.64 -1.18 8.88
N ASN A 119 17.82 -1.10 8.24
CA ASN A 119 18.92 -2.04 8.41
C ASN A 119 18.47 -3.51 8.31
N PHE A 120 17.58 -3.78 7.35
CA PHE A 120 17.04 -5.11 7.14
C PHE A 120 18.02 -5.99 6.36
N SER A 121 18.08 -7.27 6.73
CA SER A 121 18.92 -8.27 6.07
C SER A 121 18.05 -9.32 5.35
N GLU A 122 18.21 -10.60 5.67
CA GLU A 122 17.44 -11.69 5.07
C GLU A 122 16.04 -11.82 5.69
N ASN A 123 15.95 -11.67 7.01
CA ASN A 123 14.69 -11.74 7.76
C ASN A 123 14.21 -10.32 8.09
N ILE A 124 12.98 -10.03 7.71
CA ILE A 124 12.39 -8.70 7.77
C ILE A 124 11.15 -8.76 8.67
N ASN A 125 11.11 -7.97 9.73
CA ASN A 125 9.88 -7.78 10.48
C ASN A 125 8.90 -6.96 9.62
N TRP A 126 7.76 -7.56 9.29
CA TRP A 126 6.83 -6.96 8.33
C TRP A 126 6.26 -5.62 8.80
N MET A 127 5.94 -5.50 10.09
CA MET A 127 5.35 -4.27 10.64
C MET A 127 6.35 -3.11 10.63
N GLN A 128 7.63 -3.39 10.93
CA GLN A 128 8.70 -2.39 10.84
C GLN A 128 8.94 -1.93 9.39
N PHE A 129 8.99 -2.87 8.45
CA PHE A 129 9.12 -2.55 7.02
C PHE A 129 7.91 -1.73 6.54
N SER A 130 6.70 -2.13 6.90
CA SER A 130 5.46 -1.42 6.57
C SER A 130 5.45 0.01 7.14
N ALA A 131 5.98 0.22 8.35
CA ALA A 131 6.12 1.55 8.94
C ALA A 131 7.01 2.46 8.08
N LEU A 132 8.16 1.95 7.62
CA LEU A 132 9.04 2.70 6.72
C LEU A 132 8.42 2.94 5.35
N GLY A 133 7.66 1.97 4.83
CA GLY A 133 6.85 2.17 3.63
C GLY A 133 5.85 3.33 3.79
N CYS A 134 5.22 3.45 4.95
CA CYS A 134 4.35 4.59 5.27
C CYS A 134 5.13 5.91 5.36
N SER A 135 6.34 5.90 5.93
CA SER A 135 7.22 7.07 5.97
C SER A 135 7.65 7.53 4.59
N ALA A 136 7.91 6.59 3.67
CA ALA A 136 8.21 6.91 2.27
C ALA A 136 7.05 7.59 1.52
N LEU A 137 5.80 7.39 1.96
CA LEU A 137 4.62 8.04 1.41
C LEU A 137 4.42 9.45 1.98
N GLY A 138 4.60 9.61 3.29
CA GLY A 138 4.19 10.81 4.03
C GLY A 138 5.30 11.82 4.33
N GLY A 139 6.57 11.40 4.34
CA GLY A 139 7.74 12.24 4.63
C GLY A 139 7.91 12.71 6.09
N THR A 140 6.92 12.54 6.96
CA THR A 140 6.98 12.83 8.40
C THR A 140 6.41 11.67 9.20
N ILE A 141 6.77 11.53 10.48
CA ILE A 141 6.23 10.47 11.35
C ILE A 141 4.69 10.55 11.44
N THR A 142 4.14 11.75 11.60
CA THR A 142 2.69 11.95 11.71
C THR A 142 1.95 11.52 10.43
N SER A 143 2.45 11.85 9.24
CA SER A 143 1.84 11.41 7.99
C SER A 143 2.04 9.92 7.74
N ALA A 144 3.20 9.35 8.13
CA ALA A 144 3.42 7.91 8.10
C ALA A 144 2.38 7.17 8.95
N LEU A 145 2.13 7.63 10.17
CA LEU A 145 1.13 7.03 11.05
C LEU A 145 -0.30 7.15 10.51
N LYS A 146 -0.65 8.25 9.83
CA LYS A 146 -1.94 8.35 9.13
C LYS A 146 -2.09 7.27 8.05
N HIS A 147 -1.07 7.09 7.22
CA HIS A 147 -1.08 6.03 6.21
C HIS A 147 -1.15 4.65 6.85
N ALA A 148 -0.43 4.42 7.95
CA ALA A 148 -0.50 3.17 8.69
C ALA A 148 -1.92 2.89 9.20
N CYS A 149 -2.60 3.88 9.80
CA CYS A 149 -4.01 3.77 10.19
C CYS A 149 -4.90 3.36 9.01
N GLU A 150 -4.80 4.03 7.86
CA GLU A 150 -5.60 3.73 6.67
C GLU A 150 -5.33 2.34 6.06
N ILE A 151 -4.10 1.85 6.19
CA ILE A 151 -3.65 0.56 5.65
C ILE A 151 -4.08 -0.58 6.57
N LEU A 152 -3.90 -0.43 7.89
CA LEU A 152 -4.05 -1.47 8.90
C LEU A 152 -5.48 -1.59 9.45
N THR A 153 -6.31 -0.56 9.27
CA THR A 153 -7.68 -0.54 9.81
C THR A 153 -8.56 -1.63 9.19
N GLU A 154 -9.43 -2.20 10.02
CA GLU A 154 -10.52 -3.09 9.62
C GLU A 154 -11.83 -2.31 9.34
N ASP A 155 -11.83 -0.99 9.55
CA ASP A 155 -12.99 -0.14 9.28
C ASP A 155 -13.42 -0.22 7.80
N PRO A 156 -14.72 -0.05 7.52
CA PRO A 156 -15.17 0.11 6.14
C PRO A 156 -14.50 1.34 5.50
N GLU A 157 -14.36 1.32 4.16
CA GLU A 157 -13.75 2.41 3.41
C GLU A 157 -14.44 3.76 3.73
N GLY A 158 -13.65 4.77 4.09
CA GLY A 158 -14.15 6.08 4.53
C GLY A 158 -14.54 6.15 6.02
N GLY A 159 -14.30 5.08 6.79
CA GLY A 159 -14.43 5.06 8.24
C GLY A 159 -13.35 5.87 8.96
N ALA A 160 -13.29 5.71 10.29
CA ALA A 160 -12.39 6.48 11.16
C ALA A 160 -10.92 6.06 11.05
N ALA A 161 -10.63 4.94 10.37
CA ALA A 161 -9.32 4.34 10.24
C ALA A 161 -8.69 4.00 11.60
N GLN A 162 -9.49 3.39 12.46
CA GLN A 162 -9.07 3.00 13.80
C GLN A 162 -8.16 1.76 13.75
N ILE A 163 -7.11 1.78 14.58
CA ILE A 163 -6.20 0.64 14.82
C ILE A 163 -5.99 0.44 16.32
N PRO A 164 -5.61 -0.78 16.77
CA PRO A 164 -5.29 -1.02 18.17
C PRO A 164 -4.14 -0.12 18.67
N PHE A 165 -4.25 0.35 19.91
CA PHE A 165 -3.25 1.22 20.54
C PHE A 165 -1.86 0.57 20.57
N ASN A 166 -1.77 -0.71 20.92
CA ASN A 166 -0.49 -1.44 20.94
C ASN A 166 0.20 -1.45 19.57
N THR A 167 -0.58 -1.55 18.49
CA THR A 167 -0.08 -1.48 17.11
C THR A 167 0.44 -0.08 16.82
N PHE A 168 -0.35 0.96 17.13
CA PHE A 168 0.06 2.35 16.97
C PHE A 168 1.35 2.66 17.76
N GLN A 169 1.39 2.27 19.03
CA GLN A 169 2.53 2.44 19.92
C GLN A 169 3.79 1.83 19.31
N SER A 170 3.73 0.58 18.87
CA SER A 170 4.85 -0.12 18.27
C SER A 170 5.39 0.61 17.03
N LEU A 171 4.50 1.11 16.17
CA LEU A 171 4.86 1.84 14.96
C LEU A 171 5.47 3.20 15.28
N TYR A 172 4.85 3.98 16.16
CA TYR A 172 5.35 5.30 16.54
C TYR A 172 6.71 5.20 17.22
N THR A 173 6.86 4.30 18.19
CA THR A 173 8.12 4.08 18.89
C THR A 173 9.21 3.68 17.91
N TYR A 174 8.95 2.77 16.97
CA TYR A 174 9.94 2.36 15.98
C TYR A 174 10.38 3.53 15.08
N LEU A 175 9.43 4.30 14.55
CA LEU A 175 9.73 5.45 13.68
C LEU A 175 10.47 6.56 14.43
N ALA A 176 10.08 6.87 15.66
CA ALA A 176 10.72 7.90 16.48
C ALA A 176 12.16 7.52 16.87
N HIS A 177 12.43 6.24 17.15
CA HIS A 177 13.79 5.77 17.41
C HIS A 177 14.69 5.83 16.18
N LEU A 178 14.14 5.55 14.99
CA LEU A 178 14.87 5.65 13.73
C LEU A 178 15.18 7.09 13.33
N ASP A 179 14.25 8.01 13.58
CA ASP A 179 14.44 9.45 13.37
C ASP A 179 15.54 10.01 14.28
N GLY A 180 15.58 9.55 15.53
CA GLY A 180 16.67 9.84 16.48
C GLY A 180 16.68 11.26 17.04
N GLU A 181 15.80 12.15 16.55
CA GLU A 181 15.67 13.53 17.05
C GLU A 181 14.71 13.63 18.24
N ILE A 182 13.82 12.65 18.44
CA ILE A 182 12.80 12.64 19.48
C ILE A 182 13.33 11.95 20.76
N PRO A 183 13.52 12.67 21.88
CA PRO A 183 13.92 12.09 23.15
C PRO A 183 12.91 11.06 23.67
N LYS A 184 13.41 10.04 24.37
CA LYS A 184 12.58 8.97 24.91
C LYS A 184 11.49 9.48 25.86
N GLU A 185 11.79 10.50 26.65
CA GLU A 185 10.82 11.11 27.57
C GLU A 185 9.64 11.75 26.82
N GLN A 186 9.90 12.33 25.64
CA GLN A 186 8.85 12.89 24.79
C GLN A 186 8.00 11.79 24.16
N ILE A 187 8.62 10.69 23.70
CA ILE A 187 7.91 9.51 23.18
C ILE A 187 6.96 8.95 24.26
N ASP A 188 7.47 8.72 25.47
CA ASP A 188 6.72 8.14 26.58
C ASP A 188 5.58 9.08 27.03
N SER A 189 5.85 10.39 27.14
CA SER A 189 4.84 11.41 27.48
C SER A 189 3.72 11.47 26.44
N PHE A 190 4.07 11.49 25.16
CA PHE A 190 3.10 11.52 24.07
C PHE A 190 2.22 10.27 24.09
N LEU A 191 2.83 9.07 24.18
CA LEU A 191 2.09 7.81 24.22
C LEU A 191 1.16 7.72 25.42
N HIS A 192 1.60 8.18 26.60
CA HIS A 192 0.76 8.21 27.79
C HIS A 192 -0.46 9.14 27.61
N SER A 193 -0.24 10.35 27.09
CA SER A 193 -1.33 11.30 26.82
C SER A 193 -2.34 10.76 25.80
N LEU A 194 -1.86 10.01 24.80
CA LEU A 194 -2.69 9.40 23.78
C LEU A 194 -3.49 8.22 24.34
N GLU A 195 -2.86 7.40 25.20
CA GLU A 195 -3.52 6.28 25.87
C GLU A 195 -4.70 6.75 26.74
N GLU A 196 -4.52 7.85 27.49
CA GLU A 196 -5.57 8.44 28.31
C GLU A 196 -6.77 8.94 27.48
N GLN A 197 -6.52 9.47 26.28
CA GLN A 197 -7.57 9.91 25.36
C GLN A 197 -8.28 8.73 24.69
N CYS A 198 -7.55 7.65 24.41
CA CYS A 198 -8.04 6.45 23.75
C CYS A 198 -8.61 5.46 24.79
N GLN A 199 -9.67 5.85 25.50
CA GLN A 199 -10.35 5.07 26.55
C GLN A 199 -10.95 3.70 26.10
N GLY A 200 -10.73 3.30 24.85
CA GLY A 200 -11.16 2.01 24.27
C GLY A 200 -10.03 1.21 23.62
N GLY A 201 -8.76 1.60 23.81
CA GLY A 201 -7.62 0.88 23.24
C GLY A 201 -7.50 0.95 21.72
N MET A 202 -8.24 1.86 21.06
CA MET A 202 -8.21 2.10 19.62
C MET A 202 -7.78 3.55 19.34
N VAL A 203 -6.93 3.74 18.35
CA VAL A 203 -6.34 5.02 17.93
C VAL A 203 -6.77 5.32 16.50
N GLN A 204 -7.23 6.54 16.25
CA GLN A 204 -7.52 7.07 14.91
C GLN A 204 -6.67 8.30 14.60
N PRO A 205 -6.49 8.67 13.31
CA PRO A 205 -5.76 9.86 12.87
C PRO A 205 -6.08 11.16 13.61
N SER A 206 -7.34 11.37 13.99
CA SER A 206 -7.77 12.58 14.70
C SER A 206 -7.21 12.69 16.12
N ASN A 207 -6.86 11.58 16.78
CA ASN A 207 -6.35 11.58 18.15
C ASN A 207 -4.95 12.18 18.27
N PHE A 208 -4.06 11.89 17.32
CA PHE A 208 -2.65 12.31 17.39
C PHE A 208 -2.33 13.54 16.54
N THR A 209 -3.20 13.92 15.61
CA THR A 209 -3.05 15.16 14.84
C THR A 209 -3.42 16.40 15.64
N SER A 210 -4.37 16.28 16.57
CA SER A 210 -4.76 17.34 17.49
C SER A 210 -3.65 17.65 18.50
N LEU A 211 -2.95 16.64 19.00
CA LEU A 211 -1.86 16.77 19.98
C LEU A 211 -0.71 17.64 19.45
N HIS A 212 -0.29 17.41 18.21
CA HIS A 212 0.78 18.20 17.58
C HIS A 212 0.38 19.67 17.31
N SER A 213 -0.93 19.96 17.29
CA SER A 213 -1.46 21.33 17.11
C SER A 213 -1.43 22.12 18.43
N ALA A 214 -1.56 21.43 19.56
CA ALA A 214 -1.51 22.04 20.89
C ALA A 214 -0.08 22.47 21.26
N GLU A 215 0.94 21.72 20.86
CA GLU A 215 2.35 22.01 21.18
C GLU A 215 2.96 23.18 20.38
N LYS A 216 2.30 23.67 19.33
CA LYS A 216 2.73 24.86 18.56
C LYS A 216 2.07 26.16 19.01
N SER A 217 1.24 26.13 20.04
CA SER A 217 0.47 27.29 20.52
C SER A 217 1.05 27.97 21.77
N GLU A 218 2.30 27.68 22.14
CA GLU A 218 3.04 28.37 23.22
C GLU A 218 4.34 29.03 22.71
#